data_AF-A0A529LCC9-F1
#
_entry.id   AF-A0A529LCC9-F1
#
_cell.length_a   1.000
_cell.length_b   1.000
_cell.length_c   1.000
_cell.angle_alpha   90.00
_cell.angle_beta   90.00
_cell.angle_gamma   90.00
#
_symmetry.space_group_name_H-M   'P 1'
#
loop_
_entity.id
_entity.type
_entity.pdbx_description
1 polymer ?
#
loop_
_entity_poly.entity_id
_entity_poly.type
_entity_poly.pdbx_seq_one_letter_code
_entity_poly.pdbx_strand_id
1 'polypeptide(L)'
;LARLMDEIETEGTDWAKLTDLVTGNLAGWWQVTLEFLGIVTEAWPKFLAESDRSNPAAHRSALIRAEAARLLRNPPAGPVIAAGSTGSIPATAELLAAIARLPGGAIVLPGLDRTLDEASFQAIAAPGARPAVLGHPQYGLARLIGKIGVLRGDVEEIGVAEPRLALRAALVGEALRPAETTELWAETRAGFPASH
;
A
#
# COMPACT_ATOMS: atom_id res chain seq x y z
N LEU A 1 -8.02 6.81 20.60
CA LEU A 1 -9.16 7.20 19.75
C LEU A 1 -8.74 8.08 18.59
N ALA A 2 -8.16 9.26 18.81
CA ALA A 2 -7.71 10.16 17.73
C ALA A 2 -6.86 9.44 16.66
N ARG A 3 -5.90 8.59 17.06
CA ARG A 3 -5.11 7.78 16.11
C ARG A 3 -5.92 6.84 15.23
N LEU A 4 -6.95 6.19 15.78
CA LEU A 4 -7.84 5.30 15.03
C LEU A 4 -8.65 6.09 14.00
N MET A 5 -9.14 7.27 14.40
CA MET A 5 -9.86 8.18 13.50
C MET A 5 -8.95 8.67 12.37
N ASP A 6 -7.72 9.05 12.68
CA ASP A 6 -6.75 9.47 11.68
C ASP A 6 -6.37 8.32 10.72
N GLU A 7 -6.32 7.09 11.20
CA GLU A 7 -6.01 5.91 10.38
C GLU A 7 -7.13 5.61 9.39
N ILE A 8 -8.38 5.65 9.84
CA ILE A 8 -9.56 5.41 8.97
C ILE A 8 -9.71 6.52 7.92
N GLU A 9 -9.49 7.77 8.30
CA GLU A 9 -9.45 8.92 7.38
C GLU A 9 -8.27 8.82 6.40
N THR A 10 -7.11 8.32 6.86
CA THR A 10 -5.95 8.09 6.00
C THR A 10 -6.23 7.01 4.96
N GLU A 11 -6.86 5.92 5.37
CA GLU A 11 -7.28 4.81 4.49
C GLU A 11 -8.51 5.17 3.63
N GLY A 12 -9.17 6.30 3.88
CA GLY A 12 -10.37 6.73 3.15
C GLY A 12 -11.49 5.68 3.20
N THR A 13 -11.54 4.91 4.29
CA THR A 13 -12.48 3.80 4.46
C THR A 13 -13.71 4.27 5.23
N ASP A 14 -14.88 3.73 4.87
CA ASP A 14 -16.12 4.01 5.57
C ASP A 14 -16.13 3.33 6.95
N TRP A 15 -16.47 4.10 7.97
CA TRP A 15 -16.71 3.64 9.33
C TRP A 15 -17.77 2.55 9.42
N ALA A 16 -18.75 2.52 8.51
CA ALA A 16 -19.73 1.45 8.45
C ALA A 16 -19.09 0.06 8.29
N LYS A 17 -17.94 -0.03 7.61
CA LYS A 17 -17.21 -1.28 7.42
C LYS A 17 -16.55 -1.79 8.70
N LEU A 18 -16.27 -0.93 9.68
CA LEU A 18 -15.76 -1.37 10.99
C LEU A 18 -16.81 -2.13 11.79
N THR A 19 -18.08 -1.74 11.66
CA THR A 19 -19.20 -2.45 12.28
C THR A 19 -19.31 -3.86 11.72
N ASP A 20 -19.05 -4.03 10.42
CA ASP A 20 -19.11 -5.32 9.72
C ASP A 20 -17.89 -6.23 9.97
N LEU A 21 -16.75 -5.67 10.42
CA LEU A 21 -15.54 -6.45 10.75
C LEU A 21 -15.70 -7.32 12.01
N VAL A 22 -16.75 -7.07 12.78
CA VAL A 22 -17.00 -7.74 14.07
C VAL A 22 -18.14 -8.73 13.92
N THR A 23 -17.89 -9.84 13.24
CA THR A 23 -18.80 -10.99 13.17
C THR A 23 -18.25 -12.12 14.03
N GLY A 24 -18.76 -12.26 15.25
CA GLY A 24 -18.41 -13.37 16.14
C GLY A 24 -18.45 -13.00 17.63
N ASN A 25 -18.37 -14.04 18.47
CA ASN A 25 -18.55 -14.06 19.94
C ASN A 25 -17.47 -13.27 20.72
N LEU A 26 -17.15 -12.05 20.29
CA LEU A 26 -16.31 -11.09 20.99
C LEU A 26 -17.16 -10.45 22.10
N ALA A 27 -16.83 -10.85 23.34
CA ALA A 27 -17.45 -10.50 24.62
C ALA A 27 -18.04 -9.08 24.66
N GLY A 28 -19.19 -8.91 25.33
CA GLY A 28 -19.99 -7.67 25.35
C GLY A 28 -19.26 -6.33 25.60
N TRP A 29 -18.01 -6.35 26.07
CA TRP A 29 -17.12 -5.19 26.09
C TRP A 29 -16.79 -4.62 24.69
N TRP A 30 -16.77 -5.46 23.67
CA TRP A 30 -16.53 -5.05 22.29
C TRP A 30 -17.74 -4.35 21.67
N GLN A 31 -18.95 -4.72 22.09
CA GLN A 31 -20.20 -4.07 21.69
C GLN A 31 -20.28 -2.64 22.25
N VAL A 32 -19.86 -2.43 23.51
CA VAL A 32 -19.73 -1.09 24.11
C VAL A 32 -18.70 -0.24 23.36
N THR A 33 -17.59 -0.85 22.93
CA THR A 33 -16.57 -0.15 22.15
C THR A 33 -17.13 0.28 20.79
N LEU A 34 -17.87 -0.58 20.10
CA LEU A 34 -18.52 -0.25 18.83
C LEU A 34 -19.60 0.83 18.99
N GLU A 35 -20.41 0.79 20.04
CA GLU A 35 -21.43 1.81 20.31
C GLU A 35 -20.79 3.18 20.56
N PHE A 36 -19.72 3.22 21.37
CA PHE A 36 -18.94 4.43 21.57
C PHE A 36 -18.26 4.93 20.29
N LEU A 37 -17.70 4.02 19.48
CA LEU A 37 -17.17 4.37 18.16
C LEU A 37 -18.27 4.93 17.27
N GLY A 38 -19.45 4.34 17.21
CA GLY A 38 -20.61 4.83 16.45
C GLY A 38 -21.00 6.26 16.79
N ILE A 39 -21.03 6.61 18.09
CA ILE A 39 -21.28 7.99 18.52
C ILE A 39 -20.20 8.93 17.95
N VAL A 40 -18.94 8.52 18.04
CA VAL A 40 -17.81 9.33 17.59
C VAL A 40 -17.81 9.46 16.07
N THR A 41 -18.15 8.42 15.32
CA THR A 41 -18.16 8.43 13.85
C THR A 41 -19.31 9.22 13.26
N GLU A 42 -20.45 9.32 13.95
CA GLU A 42 -21.58 10.13 13.52
C GLU A 42 -21.48 11.57 14.00
N ALA A 43 -21.09 11.79 15.25
CA ALA A 43 -21.08 13.12 15.86
C ALA A 43 -19.85 13.94 15.45
N TRP A 44 -18.68 13.31 15.29
CA TRP A 44 -17.44 14.04 15.02
C TRP A 44 -17.40 14.73 13.66
N PRO A 45 -17.79 14.09 12.54
CA PRO A 45 -17.84 14.78 11.24
C PRO A 45 -18.84 15.94 11.24
N LYS A 46 -19.99 15.78 11.92
CA LYS A 46 -20.99 16.85 12.09
C LYS A 46 -20.43 18.02 12.89
N PHE A 47 -19.78 17.75 14.01
CA PHE A 47 -19.13 18.78 14.83
C PHE A 47 -18.06 19.54 14.06
N LEU A 48 -17.22 18.84 13.28
CA LEU A 48 -16.22 19.47 12.41
C LEU A 48 -16.87 20.37 11.36
N ALA A 49 -17.94 19.92 10.72
CA ALA A 49 -18.70 20.70 9.73
C ALA A 49 -19.36 21.95 10.35
N GLU A 50 -19.99 21.82 11.51
CA GLU A 50 -20.60 22.92 12.25
C GLU A 50 -19.56 23.96 12.73
N SER A 51 -18.34 23.50 13.03
CA SER A 51 -17.24 24.34 13.52
C SER A 51 -16.35 24.92 12.41
N ASP A 52 -16.66 24.65 11.14
CA ASP A 52 -15.80 25.00 9.98
C ASP A 52 -14.35 24.51 10.15
N ARG A 53 -14.20 23.27 10.61
CA ARG A 53 -12.90 22.59 10.83
C ARG A 53 -12.81 21.31 10.00
N SER A 54 -11.59 20.85 9.79
CA SER A 54 -11.29 19.58 9.13
C SER A 54 -10.36 18.71 9.97
N ASN A 55 -10.53 17.39 9.92
CA ASN A 55 -9.52 16.46 10.42
C ASN A 55 -8.20 16.67 9.61
N PRO A 56 -7.03 16.82 10.25
CA PRO A 56 -5.75 16.96 9.55
C PRO A 56 -5.44 15.85 8.53
N ALA A 57 -5.79 14.60 8.82
CA ALA A 57 -5.59 13.47 7.90
C ALA A 57 -6.48 13.59 6.66
N ALA A 58 -7.76 13.90 6.85
CA ALA A 58 -8.72 14.14 5.77
C ALA A 58 -8.29 15.33 4.89
N HIS A 59 -7.89 16.44 5.51
CA HIS A 59 -7.39 17.62 4.82
C HIS A 59 -6.14 17.32 3.98
N ARG A 60 -5.15 16.63 4.56
CA ARG A 60 -3.95 16.19 3.83
C ARG A 60 -4.31 15.32 2.62
N SER A 61 -5.19 14.34 2.79
CA SER A 61 -5.64 13.48 1.70
C SER A 61 -6.37 14.26 0.61
N ALA A 62 -7.19 15.26 0.98
CA ALA A 62 -7.87 16.14 0.04
C ALA A 62 -6.89 17.00 -0.77
N LEU A 63 -5.87 17.58 -0.13
CA LEU A 63 -4.82 18.35 -0.81
C LEU A 63 -4.04 17.49 -1.81
N ILE A 64 -3.65 16.27 -1.43
CA ILE A 64 -2.94 15.34 -2.30
C ILE A 64 -3.78 15.01 -3.55
N ARG A 65 -5.08 14.73 -3.37
CA ARG A 65 -6.00 14.46 -4.49
C ARG A 65 -6.22 15.69 -5.38
N ALA A 66 -6.34 16.87 -4.78
CA ALA A 66 -6.44 18.12 -5.51
C ALA A 66 -5.20 18.37 -6.39
N GLU A 67 -4.02 18.05 -5.87
CA GLU A 67 -2.76 18.14 -6.61
C GLU A 67 -2.69 17.11 -7.75
N ALA A 68 -3.08 15.86 -7.49
CA ALA A 68 -3.18 14.84 -8.54
C ALA A 68 -4.10 15.30 -9.69
N ALA A 69 -5.26 15.88 -9.35
CA ALA A 69 -6.19 16.42 -10.32
C ALA A 69 -5.63 17.66 -11.06
N ARG A 70 -4.88 18.52 -10.37
CA ARG A 70 -4.21 19.68 -10.97
C ARG A 70 -3.18 19.25 -12.01
N LEU A 71 -2.34 18.27 -11.69
CA LEU A 71 -1.33 17.71 -12.59
C LEU A 71 -1.95 17.13 -13.85
N LEU A 72 -3.05 16.39 -13.73
CA LEU A 72 -3.74 15.82 -14.89
C LEU A 72 -4.41 16.89 -15.76
N ARG A 73 -4.99 17.93 -15.15
CA ARG A 73 -5.64 19.03 -15.90
C ARG A 73 -4.64 19.92 -16.63
N ASN A 74 -3.52 20.24 -15.98
CA ASN A 74 -2.46 21.09 -16.54
C ASN A 74 -1.10 20.39 -16.35
N PRO A 75 -0.77 19.41 -17.21
CA PRO A 75 0.53 18.74 -17.18
C PRO A 75 1.68 19.74 -17.33
N PRO A 76 2.69 19.71 -16.44
CA PRO A 76 3.90 20.52 -16.60
C PRO A 76 4.65 20.19 -17.89
N ALA A 77 5.39 21.15 -18.44
CA ALA A 77 6.22 20.93 -19.62
C ALA A 77 7.47 20.08 -19.35
N GLY A 78 7.96 20.08 -18.10
CA GLY A 78 9.13 19.31 -17.66
C GLY A 78 8.77 17.98 -17.02
N PRO A 79 9.78 17.15 -16.69
CA PRO A 79 9.56 15.85 -16.07
C PRO A 79 8.97 15.98 -14.67
N VAL A 80 8.10 15.04 -14.31
CA VAL A 80 7.53 14.91 -12.96
C VAL A 80 7.84 13.51 -12.45
N ILE A 81 8.73 13.42 -11.46
CA ILE A 81 9.24 12.13 -10.96
C ILE A 81 8.89 11.99 -9.50
N ALA A 82 8.25 10.88 -9.13
CA ALA A 82 8.07 10.48 -7.75
C ALA A 82 8.99 9.30 -7.42
N ALA A 83 9.84 9.44 -6.40
CA ALA A 83 10.82 8.41 -6.05
C ALA A 83 10.72 8.00 -4.58
N GLY A 84 10.79 6.68 -4.33
CA GLY A 84 10.88 6.13 -2.98
C GLY A 84 9.56 6.01 -2.22
N SER A 85 8.42 6.24 -2.87
CA SER A 85 7.11 6.06 -2.25
C SER A 85 6.56 4.66 -2.49
N THR A 86 5.99 4.05 -1.45
CA THR A 86 5.28 2.75 -1.52
C THR A 86 3.78 2.90 -1.78
N GLY A 87 3.26 4.14 -1.83
CA GLY A 87 1.83 4.39 -2.06
C GLY A 87 0.90 3.86 -0.96
N SER A 88 1.39 3.60 0.25
CA SER A 88 0.59 2.99 1.33
C SER A 88 -0.63 3.81 1.73
N ILE A 89 -0.59 5.13 1.57
CA ILE A 89 -1.77 6.01 1.75
C ILE A 89 -2.54 6.09 0.43
N PRO A 90 -3.85 5.76 0.37
CA PRO A 90 -4.65 5.77 -0.85
C PRO A 90 -4.56 7.05 -1.69
N ALA A 91 -4.63 8.22 -1.05
CA ALA A 91 -4.48 9.51 -1.73
C ALA A 91 -3.08 9.66 -2.36
N THR A 92 -2.03 9.17 -1.70
CA THR A 92 -0.67 9.17 -2.27
C THR A 92 -0.59 8.24 -3.46
N ALA A 93 -1.18 7.03 -3.40
CA ALA A 93 -1.23 6.15 -4.56
C ALA A 93 -2.02 6.73 -5.74
N GLU A 94 -3.08 7.52 -5.49
CA GLU A 94 -3.78 8.28 -6.53
C GLU A 94 -2.88 9.34 -7.17
N LEU A 95 -2.12 10.08 -6.38
CA LEU A 95 -1.14 11.04 -6.88
C LEU A 95 -0.05 10.35 -7.72
N LEU A 96 0.50 9.23 -7.23
CA LEU A 96 1.49 8.45 -7.96
C LEU A 96 0.91 7.97 -9.29
N ALA A 97 -0.30 7.38 -9.28
CA ALA A 97 -0.99 6.97 -10.50
C ALA A 97 -1.25 8.12 -11.48
N ALA A 98 -1.54 9.32 -10.98
CA ALA A 98 -1.66 10.52 -11.81
C ALA A 98 -0.31 10.90 -12.44
N ILE A 99 0.77 10.89 -11.66
CA ILE A 99 2.14 11.15 -12.14
C ILE A 99 2.54 10.15 -13.23
N ALA A 100 2.31 8.85 -13.03
CA ALA A 100 2.62 7.82 -14.03
C ALA A 100 1.90 8.00 -15.38
N ARG A 101 0.79 8.76 -15.41
CA ARG A 101 0.01 9.02 -16.63
C ARG A 101 0.39 10.32 -17.34
N LEU A 102 1.28 11.12 -16.76
CA LEU A 102 1.76 12.35 -17.40
C LEU A 102 2.72 12.00 -18.55
N PRO A 103 2.75 12.78 -19.66
CA PRO A 103 3.67 12.54 -20.77
C PRO A 103 5.16 12.51 -20.37
N GLY A 104 5.55 13.28 -19.34
CA GLY A 104 6.89 13.30 -18.76
C GLY A 104 6.94 12.74 -17.33
N GLY A 105 5.99 11.87 -16.99
CA GLY A 105 5.82 11.30 -15.67
C GLY A 105 6.67 10.05 -15.43
N ALA A 106 7.24 9.88 -14.24
CA ALA A 106 7.88 8.64 -13.85
C ALA A 106 7.71 8.34 -12.35
N ILE A 107 7.67 7.04 -12.03
CA ILE A 107 7.72 6.56 -10.65
C ILE A 107 8.93 5.65 -10.48
N VAL A 108 9.75 5.94 -9.47
CA VAL A 108 10.85 5.07 -9.02
C VAL A 108 10.41 4.33 -7.76
N LEU A 109 10.14 3.03 -7.91
CA LEU A 109 9.69 2.17 -6.83
C LEU A 109 10.87 1.76 -5.92
N PRO A 110 10.71 1.82 -4.58
CA PRO A 110 11.76 1.40 -3.65
C PRO A 110 11.82 -0.13 -3.51
N GLY A 111 12.47 -0.81 -4.46
CA GLY A 111 12.79 -2.24 -4.34
C GLY A 111 11.61 -3.18 -4.55
N LEU A 112 10.89 -3.00 -5.67
CA LEU A 112 9.93 -4.00 -6.14
C LEU A 112 10.67 -5.30 -6.49
N ASP A 113 10.28 -6.41 -5.88
CA ASP A 113 10.87 -7.72 -6.13
C ASP A 113 10.43 -8.27 -7.49
N ARG A 114 11.37 -8.30 -8.44
CA ARG A 114 11.19 -8.84 -9.79
C ARG A 114 11.63 -10.31 -9.92
N THR A 115 12.17 -10.88 -8.85
CA THR A 115 12.84 -12.19 -8.84
C THR A 115 11.96 -13.30 -8.27
N LEU A 116 11.10 -12.98 -7.30
CA LEU A 116 10.15 -13.94 -6.73
C LEU A 116 9.27 -14.54 -7.83
N ASP A 117 9.01 -15.84 -7.80
CA ASP A 117 8.15 -16.48 -8.80
C ASP A 117 6.72 -15.91 -8.78
N GLU A 118 6.01 -16.09 -9.90
CA GLU A 118 4.70 -15.49 -10.09
C GLU A 118 3.65 -16.03 -9.11
N ALA A 119 3.65 -17.33 -8.81
CA ALA A 119 2.68 -17.91 -7.88
C ALA A 119 2.79 -17.26 -6.48
N SER A 120 4.03 -17.03 -6.05
CA SER A 120 4.33 -16.44 -4.74
C SER A 120 4.08 -14.94 -4.71
N PHE A 121 4.38 -14.23 -5.80
CA PHE A 121 3.99 -12.83 -5.92
C PHE A 121 2.47 -12.65 -5.92
N GLN A 122 1.71 -13.54 -6.58
CA GLN A 122 0.25 -13.51 -6.55
C GLN A 122 -0.32 -13.81 -5.16
N ALA A 123 0.31 -14.66 -4.36
CA ALA A 123 -0.06 -14.85 -2.96
C ALA A 123 0.06 -13.55 -2.13
N ILE A 124 0.99 -12.65 -2.51
CA ILE A 124 1.13 -11.31 -1.91
C ILE A 124 0.08 -10.34 -2.46
N ALA A 125 -0.10 -10.33 -3.79
CA ALA A 125 -0.90 -9.33 -4.51
C ALA A 125 -2.41 -9.60 -4.52
N ALA A 126 -2.83 -10.81 -4.12
CA ALA A 126 -4.22 -11.25 -4.22
C ALA A 126 -5.22 -10.29 -3.54
N PRO A 127 -6.36 -9.98 -4.19
CA PRO A 127 -7.49 -9.32 -3.53
C PRO A 127 -7.97 -10.14 -2.33
N GLY A 128 -8.17 -9.50 -1.18
CA GLY A 128 -8.56 -10.20 0.04
C GLY A 128 -7.44 -11.05 0.64
N ALA A 129 -6.17 -10.69 0.39
CA ALA A 129 -5.02 -11.31 1.01
C ALA A 129 -5.22 -11.50 2.53
N ARG A 130 -4.77 -12.64 3.04
CA ARG A 130 -4.89 -12.98 4.46
C ARG A 130 -4.25 -11.88 5.32
N PRO A 131 -4.74 -11.63 6.54
CA PRO A 131 -4.15 -10.62 7.43
C PRO A 131 -2.63 -10.74 7.60
N ALA A 132 -2.09 -11.97 7.58
CA ALA A 132 -0.65 -12.24 7.65
C ALA A 132 0.17 -11.64 6.50
N VAL A 133 -0.44 -11.47 5.32
CA VAL A 133 0.22 -10.93 4.11
C VAL A 133 0.28 -9.40 4.13
N LEU A 134 -0.59 -8.73 4.91
CA LEU A 134 -0.63 -7.26 4.98
C LEU A 134 0.67 -6.66 5.51
N GLY A 135 1.42 -7.41 6.32
CA GLY A 135 2.74 -7.03 6.83
C GLY A 135 3.91 -7.36 5.90
N HIS A 136 3.66 -8.01 4.77
CA HIS A 136 4.71 -8.39 3.83
C HIS A 136 5.31 -7.13 3.17
N PRO A 137 6.65 -6.97 3.09
CA PRO A 137 7.27 -5.74 2.56
C PRO A 137 6.87 -5.38 1.12
N GLN A 138 6.59 -6.38 0.29
CA GLN A 138 6.13 -6.18 -1.09
C GLN A 138 4.63 -5.90 -1.23
N TYR A 139 3.81 -6.05 -0.16
CA TYR A 139 2.36 -5.90 -0.25
C TYR A 139 1.93 -4.50 -0.72
N GLY A 140 2.50 -3.46 -0.12
CA GLY A 140 2.22 -2.06 -0.52
C GLY A 140 2.59 -1.78 -1.98
N LEU A 141 3.76 -2.26 -2.42
CA LEU A 141 4.23 -2.10 -3.79
C LEU A 141 3.36 -2.88 -4.80
N ALA A 142 2.96 -4.10 -4.47
CA ALA A 142 2.05 -4.91 -5.28
C ALA A 142 0.69 -4.21 -5.45
N ARG A 143 0.13 -3.66 -4.37
CA ARG A 143 -1.11 -2.85 -4.44
C ARG A 143 -0.93 -1.59 -5.28
N LEU A 144 0.22 -0.91 -5.14
CA LEU A 144 0.51 0.32 -5.88
C LEU A 144 0.55 0.06 -7.38
N ILE A 145 1.33 -0.93 -7.84
CA ILE A 145 1.42 -1.25 -9.29
C ILE A 145 0.06 -1.71 -9.84
N GLY A 146 -0.71 -2.47 -9.05
CA GLY A 146 -2.08 -2.85 -9.41
C GLY A 146 -3.02 -1.65 -9.52
N LYS A 147 -2.90 -0.64 -8.64
CA LYS A 147 -3.67 0.60 -8.71
C LYS A 147 -3.26 1.49 -9.88
N ILE A 148 -1.98 1.49 -10.26
CA ILE A 148 -1.49 2.18 -11.46
C ILE A 148 -2.01 1.49 -12.72
N GLY A 149 -2.12 0.16 -12.69
CA GLY A 149 -2.59 -0.67 -13.80
C GLY A 149 -1.45 -1.25 -14.63
N VAL A 150 -0.28 -1.48 -14.03
CA VAL A 150 0.89 -2.08 -14.69
C VAL A 150 1.22 -3.44 -14.08
N LEU A 151 1.77 -4.33 -14.89
CA LEU A 151 2.26 -5.62 -14.43
C LEU A 151 3.62 -5.46 -13.76
N ARG A 152 3.96 -6.39 -12.87
CA ARG A 152 5.29 -6.45 -12.26
C ARG A 152 6.41 -6.53 -13.30
N GLY A 153 6.16 -7.24 -14.40
CA GLY A 153 7.09 -7.37 -15.52
C GLY A 153 7.32 -6.07 -16.31
N ASP A 154 6.37 -5.12 -16.25
CA ASP A 154 6.47 -3.82 -16.92
C ASP A 154 7.38 -2.84 -16.18
N VAL A 155 7.78 -3.17 -14.94
CA VAL A 155 8.70 -2.37 -14.14
C VAL A 155 10.13 -2.74 -14.50
N GLU A 156 10.91 -1.74 -14.89
CA GLU A 156 12.33 -1.88 -15.19
C GLU A 156 13.20 -1.57 -13.96
N GLU A 157 14.37 -2.20 -13.89
CA GLU A 157 15.37 -1.92 -12.88
C GLU A 157 16.24 -0.73 -13.32
N ILE A 158 16.43 0.23 -12.42
CA ILE A 158 17.23 1.41 -12.71
C ILE A 158 18.67 1.12 -12.30
N GLY A 159 19.53 0.96 -13.30
CA GLY A 159 20.94 0.63 -13.12
C GLY A 159 21.17 -0.89 -12.98
N VAL A 160 22.43 -1.27 -12.85
CA VAL A 160 22.83 -2.67 -12.66
C VAL A 160 23.35 -2.82 -11.23
N ALA A 161 22.69 -3.67 -10.44
CA ALA A 161 23.16 -3.99 -9.10
C ALA A 161 24.45 -4.83 -9.16
N GLU A 162 25.38 -4.58 -8.25
CA GLU A 162 26.55 -5.44 -8.09
C GLU A 162 26.10 -6.89 -7.78
N PRO A 163 26.79 -7.93 -8.29
CA PRO A 163 26.35 -9.32 -8.13
C PRO A 163 26.06 -9.74 -6.68
N ARG A 164 26.84 -9.22 -5.71
CA ARG A 164 26.62 -9.49 -4.28
C ARG A 164 25.35 -8.86 -3.73
N LEU A 165 25.02 -7.64 -4.18
CA LEU A 165 23.79 -6.95 -3.78
C LEU A 165 22.56 -7.60 -4.41
N ALA A 166 22.66 -8.00 -5.68
CA ALA A 166 21.61 -8.75 -6.37
C ALA A 166 21.33 -10.10 -5.66
N LEU A 167 22.40 -10.86 -5.32
CA LEU A 167 22.26 -12.12 -4.59
C LEU A 167 21.63 -11.92 -3.20
N ARG A 168 22.03 -10.87 -2.49
CA ARG A 168 21.45 -10.52 -1.19
C ARG A 168 19.96 -10.17 -1.31
N ALA A 169 19.57 -9.39 -2.31
CA ALA A 169 18.18 -9.03 -2.54
C ALA A 169 17.34 -10.28 -2.84
N ALA A 170 17.81 -11.15 -3.72
CA ALA A 170 17.14 -12.42 -4.03
C ALA A 170 17.02 -13.33 -2.79
N LEU A 171 18.07 -13.43 -1.97
CA LEU A 171 18.03 -14.24 -0.75
C LEU A 171 17.03 -13.69 0.28
N VAL A 172 16.96 -12.36 0.42
CA VAL A 172 15.97 -11.70 1.29
C VAL A 172 14.55 -11.90 0.76
N GLY A 173 14.35 -11.80 -0.56
CA GLY A 173 13.07 -12.10 -1.21
C GLY A 173 12.60 -13.53 -0.91
N GLU A 174 13.49 -14.51 -1.05
CA GLU A 174 13.20 -15.90 -0.71
C GLU A 174 12.93 -16.11 0.79
N ALA A 175 13.70 -15.48 1.67
CA ALA A 175 13.48 -15.59 3.13
C ALA A 175 12.13 -15.02 3.58
N LEU A 176 11.57 -14.07 2.82
CA LEU A 176 10.29 -13.42 3.10
C LEU A 176 9.12 -14.01 2.31
N ARG A 177 9.36 -15.04 1.49
CA ARG A 177 8.34 -15.75 0.70
C ARG A 177 7.07 -16.04 1.52
N PRO A 178 5.86 -15.84 0.95
CA PRO A 178 4.61 -16.12 1.65
C PRO A 178 4.54 -17.57 2.13
N ALA A 179 3.94 -17.78 3.31
CA ALA A 179 3.85 -19.08 3.97
C ALA A 179 3.26 -20.17 3.05
N GLU A 180 2.31 -19.77 2.20
CA GLU A 180 1.58 -20.59 1.23
C GLU A 180 2.46 -21.23 0.15
N THR A 181 3.70 -20.76 0.00
CA THR A 181 4.60 -21.19 -1.08
C THR A 181 5.96 -21.64 -0.56
N THR A 182 6.11 -21.78 0.76
CA THR A 182 7.40 -22.11 1.42
C THR A 182 7.97 -23.46 1.01
N GLU A 183 7.16 -24.36 0.47
CA GLU A 183 7.60 -25.60 -0.14
C GLU A 183 8.62 -25.39 -1.28
N LEU A 184 8.56 -24.25 -1.97
CA LEU A 184 9.47 -23.90 -3.07
C LEU A 184 10.89 -23.59 -2.59
N TRP A 185 11.12 -23.38 -1.29
CA TRP A 185 12.48 -23.22 -0.74
C TRP A 185 13.39 -24.42 -1.03
N ALA A 186 12.83 -25.63 -1.10
CA ALA A 186 13.60 -26.82 -1.42
C ALA A 186 14.22 -26.75 -2.83
N GLU A 187 13.54 -26.05 -3.74
CA GLU A 187 13.95 -25.85 -5.13
C GLU A 187 14.85 -24.61 -5.26
N THR A 188 14.48 -23.49 -4.64
CA THR A 188 15.19 -22.21 -4.79
C THR A 188 16.55 -22.18 -4.08
N ARG A 189 16.73 -22.97 -3.00
CA ARG A 189 18.00 -23.02 -2.25
C ARG A 189 19.23 -23.33 -3.10
N ALA A 190 19.08 -24.08 -4.19
CA ALA A 190 20.19 -24.43 -5.07
C ALA A 190 20.80 -23.21 -5.78
N GLY A 191 20.03 -22.11 -5.90
CA GLY A 191 20.49 -20.84 -6.42
C GLY A 191 21.34 -20.00 -5.46
N PHE A 192 21.46 -20.40 -4.19
CA PHE A 192 22.19 -19.66 -3.15
C PHE A 192 23.34 -20.53 -2.59
N PRO A 193 24.45 -20.67 -3.32
CA PRO A 193 25.58 -21.47 -2.85
C PRO A 193 26.15 -20.89 -1.55
N ALA A 194 26.48 -21.77 -0.60
CA ALA A 194 27.20 -21.36 0.59
C ALA A 194 28.56 -20.77 0.18
N SER A 195 28.86 -19.56 0.66
CA SER A 195 30.18 -18.97 0.48
C SER A 195 31.21 -19.83 1.22
N HIS A 196 32.13 -20.44 0.45
CA HIS A 196 33.33 -21.10 0.96
C HIS A 196 34.36 -20.09 1.45
#